data_AF-A0A0Q4Q551-F1
#
_entry.id   AF-A0A0Q4Q551-F1
#
_cell.length_a   1.000
_cell.length_b   1.000
_cell.length_c   1.000
_cell.angle_alpha   90.00
_cell.angle_beta   90.00
_cell.angle_gamma   90.00
#
_symmetry.space_group_name_H-M   'P 1'
#
loop_
_entity.id
_entity.type
_entity.pdbx_description
1 polymer ?
#
loop_
_entity_poly.entity_id
_entity_poly.type
_entity_poly.pdbx_seq_one_letter_code
_entity_poly.pdbx_strand_id
1 'polypeptide(L)'
;MDDNILNQRAAFEAAHQAYTDAFAHFEALPLGDDRENAALDKWVAAMDHLIENVPAPDGEALAIKIELAATRDIPMYDEWIAAFAADARRLTERDQ
;
A
#
# COMPACT_ATOMS: atom_id res chain seq x y z
N MET A 1 26.07 2.70 -2.80
CA MET A 1 24.71 2.73 -2.23
C MET A 1 23.81 2.80 -3.44
N ASP A 2 23.09 1.73 -3.75
CA ASP A 2 22.47 1.56 -5.07
C ASP A 2 21.33 2.56 -5.29
N ASP A 3 21.42 3.33 -6.37
CA ASP A 3 20.38 4.28 -6.81
C ASP A 3 18.99 3.62 -6.92
N ASN A 4 18.96 2.30 -7.13
CA ASN A 4 17.75 1.49 -7.15
C ASN A 4 17.01 1.44 -5.79
N ILE A 5 17.74 1.41 -4.67
CA ILE A 5 17.15 1.37 -3.32
C ILE A 5 16.55 2.73 -2.96
N LEU A 6 17.25 3.82 -3.29
CA LEU A 6 16.74 5.17 -3.07
C LEU A 6 15.48 5.43 -3.90
N ASN A 7 15.47 5.01 -5.17
CA ASN A 7 14.29 5.12 -6.03
C ASN A 7 13.13 4.27 -5.51
N GLN A 8 13.40 3.09 -4.98
CA GLN A 8 12.36 2.23 -4.43
C GLN A 8 11.76 2.81 -3.14
N ARG A 9 12.59 3.36 -2.25
CA ARG A 9 12.11 4.02 -1.02
C ARG A 9 11.23 5.22 -1.35
N ALA A 10 11.68 6.07 -2.27
CA ALA A 10 10.90 7.23 -2.72
C ALA A 10 9.56 6.81 -3.38
N ALA A 11 9.55 5.74 -4.17
CA ALA A 11 8.33 5.20 -4.77
C ALA A 11 7.35 4.69 -3.70
N PHE A 12 7.85 3.98 -2.68
CA PHE A 12 7.03 3.51 -1.56
C PHE A 12 6.47 4.68 -0.75
N GLU A 13 7.29 5.66 -0.38
CA GLU A 13 6.85 6.86 0.35
C GLU A 13 5.77 7.62 -0.44
N ALA A 14 5.94 7.80 -1.75
CA ALA A 14 4.96 8.46 -2.60
C ALA A 14 3.62 7.71 -2.66
N ALA A 15 3.67 6.37 -2.83
CA ALA A 15 2.47 5.56 -2.86
C ALA A 15 1.75 5.50 -1.50
N HIS A 16 2.52 5.42 -0.41
CA HIS A 16 1.97 5.44 0.95
C HIS A 16 1.34 6.80 1.31
N GLN A 17 1.94 7.90 0.86
CA GLN A 17 1.32 9.22 0.99
C GLN A 17 0.02 9.32 0.18
N ALA A 18 0.01 8.82 -1.07
CA ALA A 18 -1.19 8.82 -1.90
C ALA A 18 -2.35 8.01 -1.27
N TYR A 19 -2.03 6.86 -0.67
CA TYR A 19 -2.96 6.09 0.14
C TYR A 19 -3.50 6.92 1.32
N THR A 20 -2.61 7.52 2.11
CA THR A 20 -2.97 8.30 3.31
C THR A 20 -3.86 9.49 2.95
N ASP A 21 -3.54 10.21 1.87
CA ASP A 21 -4.32 11.34 1.37
C ASP A 21 -5.72 10.90 0.89
N ALA A 22 -5.81 9.77 0.19
CA ALA A 22 -7.08 9.22 -0.29
C ALA A 22 -7.97 8.77 0.88
N PHE A 23 -7.39 8.10 1.88
CA PHE A 23 -8.11 7.70 3.10
C PHE A 23 -8.61 8.93 3.88
N ALA A 24 -7.74 9.91 4.13
CA ALA A 24 -8.13 11.14 4.82
C ALA A 24 -9.22 11.92 4.07
N HIS A 25 -9.21 11.89 2.73
CA HIS A 25 -10.27 12.50 1.93
C HIS A 25 -11.60 11.76 2.08
N PHE A 26 -11.59 10.42 2.04
CA PHE A 26 -12.78 9.60 2.24
C PHE A 26 -13.39 9.82 3.64
N GLU A 27 -12.58 9.74 4.69
CA GLU A 27 -13.00 9.93 6.09
C GLU A 27 -13.57 11.34 6.38
N ALA A 28 -13.16 12.34 5.60
CA ALA A 28 -13.64 13.70 5.75
C ALA A 28 -15.03 13.94 5.13
N LEU A 29 -15.55 13.00 4.34
CA LEU A 29 -16.86 13.13 3.71
C LEU A 29 -17.99 12.79 4.70
N PRO A 30 -19.09 13.58 4.70
CA PRO A 30 -20.28 13.19 5.43
C PRO A 30 -20.87 11.89 4.87
N LEU A 31 -21.44 11.07 5.75
CA LEU A 31 -22.19 9.88 5.34
C LEU A 31 -23.32 10.24 4.38
N GLY A 32 -23.39 9.54 3.24
CA GLY A 32 -24.40 9.78 2.20
C GLY A 32 -24.07 10.95 1.29
N ASP A 33 -22.85 11.50 1.33
CA ASP A 33 -22.37 12.45 0.32
C ASP A 33 -22.25 11.74 -1.03
N ASP A 34 -22.73 12.38 -2.11
CA ASP A 34 -22.71 11.81 -3.46
C ASP A 34 -21.28 11.46 -3.95
N ARG A 35 -20.23 12.01 -3.32
CA ARG A 35 -18.82 11.75 -3.64
C ARG A 35 -18.22 10.59 -2.86
N GLU A 36 -18.92 10.06 -1.86
CA GLU A 36 -18.43 9.01 -0.95
C GLU A 36 -17.94 7.77 -1.72
N ASN A 37 -18.73 7.30 -2.69
CA ASN A 37 -18.35 6.15 -3.54
C ASN A 37 -17.08 6.42 -4.35
N ALA A 38 -16.95 7.61 -4.94
CA ALA A 38 -15.76 7.95 -5.73
C ALA A 38 -14.51 8.09 -4.87
N ALA A 39 -14.66 8.58 -3.63
CA ALA A 39 -13.57 8.66 -2.67
C ALA A 39 -13.16 7.27 -2.14
N LEU A 40 -14.14 6.38 -1.90
CA LEU A 40 -13.90 4.98 -1.56
C LEU A 40 -13.13 4.26 -2.68
N ASP A 41 -13.59 4.36 -3.93
CA ASP A 41 -12.91 3.75 -5.09
C ASP A 41 -11.46 4.24 -5.20
N LYS A 42 -11.23 5.54 -5.00
CA LYS A 42 -9.89 6.13 -5.04
C LYS A 42 -9.00 5.63 -3.90
N TRP A 43 -9.55 5.51 -2.70
CA TRP A 43 -8.83 4.98 -1.54
C TRP A 43 -8.46 3.50 -1.75
N VAL A 44 -9.40 2.67 -2.19
CA VAL A 44 -9.16 1.25 -2.49
C VAL A 44 -8.12 1.09 -3.59
N ALA A 45 -8.23 1.85 -4.69
CA ALA A 45 -7.25 1.80 -5.76
C ALA A 45 -5.84 2.23 -5.32
N ALA A 46 -5.73 3.21 -4.42
CA ALA A 46 -4.43 3.62 -3.86
C ALA A 46 -3.81 2.54 -2.98
N MET A 47 -4.63 1.83 -2.21
CA MET A 47 -4.21 0.69 -1.40
C MET A 47 -3.75 -0.50 -2.27
N ASP A 48 -4.53 -0.88 -3.28
CA ASP A 48 -4.13 -1.92 -4.25
C ASP A 48 -2.81 -1.57 -4.91
N HIS A 49 -2.65 -0.31 -5.34
CA HIS A 49 -1.41 0.15 -5.94
C HIS A 49 -0.21 0.02 -4.98
N LEU A 50 -0.36 0.49 -3.74
CA LEU A 50 0.68 0.40 -2.71
C LEU A 50 1.07 -1.06 -2.44
N ILE A 51 0.08 -1.95 -2.28
CA ILE A 51 0.31 -3.35 -1.92
C ILE A 51 0.93 -4.12 -3.08
N GLU A 52 0.30 -4.09 -4.26
CA GLU A 52 0.62 -4.98 -5.37
C GLU A 52 1.77 -4.47 -6.24
N ASN A 53 1.84 -3.16 -6.46
CA ASN A 53 2.64 -2.59 -7.54
C ASN A 53 3.92 -1.89 -7.07
N VAL A 54 4.03 -1.58 -5.79
CA VAL A 54 5.17 -0.82 -5.24
C VAL A 54 5.97 -1.68 -4.27
N PRO A 55 7.11 -2.25 -4.66
CA PRO A 55 7.82 -3.20 -3.80
C PRO A 55 8.30 -2.56 -2.49
N ALA A 56 8.17 -3.26 -1.35
CA ALA A 56 8.59 -2.74 -0.04
C ALA A 56 10.13 -2.54 0.06
N PRO A 57 10.64 -1.34 0.33
CA PRO A 57 12.10 -1.11 0.39
C PRO A 57 12.80 -1.91 1.49
N ASP A 58 12.12 -2.19 2.60
CA ASP A 58 12.61 -2.87 3.80
C ASP A 58 11.48 -3.64 4.52
N GLY A 59 11.81 -4.31 5.62
CA GLY A 59 10.85 -5.07 6.42
C GLY A 59 9.79 -4.21 7.13
N GLU A 60 10.12 -2.96 7.46
CA GLU A 60 9.16 -2.01 8.06
C GLU A 60 8.07 -1.65 7.05
N ALA A 61 8.45 -1.33 5.81
CA ALA A 61 7.52 -1.07 4.73
C ALA A 61 6.63 -2.29 4.40
N LEU A 62 7.17 -3.51 4.48
CA LEU A 62 6.38 -4.73 4.31
C LEU A 62 5.36 -4.90 5.45
N ALA A 63 5.76 -4.62 6.69
CA ALA A 63 4.84 -4.65 7.83
C ALA A 63 3.68 -3.67 7.65
N ILE A 64 3.96 -2.43 7.20
CA ILE A 64 2.92 -1.43 6.88
C ILE A 64 1.89 -2.02 5.90
N LYS A 65 2.34 -2.61 4.79
CA LYS A 65 1.41 -3.20 3.80
C LYS A 65 0.52 -4.30 4.39
N ILE A 66 1.08 -5.17 5.23
CA ILE A 66 0.34 -6.26 5.89
C ILE A 66 -0.68 -5.70 6.89
N GLU A 67 -0.30 -4.70 7.67
CA GLU A 67 -1.19 -4.02 8.62
C GLU A 67 -2.36 -3.34 7.91
N LEU A 68 -2.11 -2.71 6.76
CA LEU A 68 -3.15 -2.14 5.91
C LEU A 68 -4.12 -3.22 5.41
N ALA A 69 -3.60 -4.34 4.91
CA ALA A 69 -4.43 -5.45 4.43
C ALA A 69 -5.21 -6.16 5.55
N ALA A 70 -4.75 -6.07 6.79
CA ALA A 70 -5.43 -6.64 7.95
C ALA A 70 -6.58 -5.76 8.48
N THR A 71 -6.83 -4.60 7.87
CA THR A 71 -7.96 -3.74 8.25
C THR A 71 -9.29 -4.48 8.03
N ARG A 72 -10.19 -4.38 9.01
CA ARG A 72 -11.32 -5.32 9.22
C ARG A 72 -12.40 -5.33 8.12
N ASP A 73 -12.38 -4.36 7.22
CA ASP A 73 -13.46 -4.11 6.26
C ASP A 73 -13.08 -4.42 4.81
N ILE A 74 -11.88 -4.94 4.56
CA ILE A 74 -11.40 -5.21 3.21
C ILE A 74 -11.10 -6.71 3.04
N PRO A 75 -11.74 -7.39 2.07
CA PRO A 75 -11.39 -8.77 1.75
C PRO A 75 -9.91 -8.90 1.40
N MET A 76 -9.25 -9.90 1.98
CA MET A 76 -7.86 -10.19 1.60
C MET A 76 -7.85 -10.93 0.25
N TYR A 77 -7.27 -10.29 -0.77
CA TYR A 77 -7.16 -10.82 -2.13
C TYR A 77 -5.92 -11.72 -2.30
N ASP A 78 -6.00 -12.72 -3.17
CA ASP A 78 -4.90 -13.66 -3.42
C ASP A 78 -3.66 -12.94 -3.99
N GLU A 79 -3.89 -11.89 -4.76
CA GLU A 79 -2.89 -11.01 -5.36
C GLU A 79 -2.04 -10.31 -4.29
N TRP A 80 -2.67 -9.89 -3.19
CA TRP A 80 -1.98 -9.25 -2.07
C TRP A 80 -1.07 -10.22 -1.34
N ILE A 81 -1.54 -11.45 -1.12
CA ILE A 81 -0.74 -12.52 -0.52
C ILE A 81 0.49 -12.80 -1.39
N ALA A 82 0.31 -12.86 -2.70
CA ALA A 82 1.40 -13.04 -3.65
C ALA A 82 2.40 -11.87 -3.61
N ALA A 83 1.92 -10.63 -3.52
CA ALA A 83 2.76 -9.44 -3.41
C ALA A 83 3.58 -9.43 -2.10
N PHE A 84 2.97 -9.78 -0.96
CA PHE A 84 3.69 -9.89 0.32
C PHE A 84 4.77 -10.96 0.27
N ALA A 85 4.46 -12.13 -0.29
CA ALA A 85 5.42 -13.21 -0.44
C ALA A 85 6.59 -12.81 -1.36
N ALA A 86 6.33 -12.07 -2.44
CA ALA A 86 7.35 -11.56 -3.34
C ALA A 86 8.27 -10.55 -2.63
N ASP A 87 7.71 -9.62 -1.87
CA ASP A 87 8.48 -8.66 -1.08
C ASP A 87 9.34 -9.36 -0.01
N ALA A 88 8.78 -10.32 0.74
CA ALA A 88 9.51 -11.07 1.76
C ALA A 88 10.71 -11.84 1.19
N ARG A 89 10.56 -12.49 0.03
CA ARG A 89 11.66 -13.21 -0.65
C ARG A 89 12.75 -12.24 -1.08
N ARG A 90 12.39 -11.14 -1.72
CA ARG A 90 13.33 -10.12 -2.20
C ARG A 90 14.13 -9.48 -1.06
N LEU A 91 13.50 -9.27 0.10
CA LEU A 91 14.18 -8.75 1.29
C LEU A 91 15.16 -9.78 1.87
N THR A 92 14.77 -11.05 1.93
CA THR A 92 15.64 -12.13 2.41
C THR A 92 16.88 -12.32 1.51
N GLU A 93 16.72 -12.19 0.19
CA GLU A 93 17.81 -12.30 -0.78
C GLU A 93 18.78 -11.10 -0.74
N ARG A 94 18.38 -9.96 -0.16
CA ARG A 94 19.22 -8.76 0.00
C ARG A 94 20.13 -8.81 1.23
N ASP A 95 19.78 -9.63 2.22
CA ASP A 95 20.54 -9.79 3.46
C ASP A 95 21.63 -10.88 3.38
N GLN A 96 21.80 -11.50 2.19
CA GLN A 96 22.83 -12.50 1.86
C GLN A 96 23.98 -11.90 1.05
#